data_AF-A0A9D7FTI6-F1
#
_entry.id   AF-A0A9D7FTI6-F1
#
_cell.length_a   1.000
_cell.length_b   1.000
_cell.length_c   1.000
_cell.angle_alpha   90.00
_cell.angle_beta   90.00
_cell.angle_gamma   90.00
#
_symmetry.space_group_name_H-M   'P 1'
#
loop_
_entity.id
_entity.type
_entity.pdbx_description
1 polymer ?
#
loop_
_entity_poly.entity_id
_entity_poly.type
_entity_poly.pdbx_seq_one_letter_code
_entity_poly.pdbx_strand_id
1 'polypeptide(L)'
;GVAYFGSKTTAIPGRVAKVALGAGNNPPARVDGIVLNNGENEIAVAVIDPCAGYAYFGRDISPAGKVIKIALGSSGNTFSRVASTTLDISEEKLVSAVIDSAAGYAYFGTYTTPGKVIKVALGGGNTTPTRVGAVTLNAGEDSLWSAVIDANAGYAWFGTYTTPGRVIKVALGAGSNPPTRVGAVTLDPGEDYLACAAIDSGAGYAYFGTLTIPGKVVKVALGSGSNPPTRVGAVTLLSGEELVSSAVIDPEAGYAYFGTATLTNNPGRVVKVELGTGNNPPTRVGAVTLNSGEQSLVSALIDPAAGYAYFGTWTNPGFVVKVALGAGSDPPTRVGAVTLGPGEYNLKAAGIDTRAGFAYFGSYTVAIPGRVAKVALGAGNNPPTRVGGIVLNNDENKIAAAVIDPCAGYAYFGRDISPKEKLSRLLSAVTKHPLSVSEQ
;
A
#
# COMPACT_ATOMS: atom_id res chain seq x y z
N GLY A 1 -22.28 10.63 -17.82
CA GLY A 1 -22.76 9.32 -17.37
C GLY A 1 -21.99 8.24 -18.11
N VAL A 2 -21.29 7.36 -17.37
CA VAL A 2 -20.57 6.23 -17.98
C VAL A 2 -21.14 4.95 -17.37
N ALA A 3 -21.82 4.18 -18.21
CA ALA A 3 -22.30 2.85 -17.88
C ALA A 3 -21.10 1.92 -17.63
N TYR A 4 -21.10 1.23 -16.49
CA TYR A 4 -20.14 0.17 -16.20
C TYR A 4 -20.74 -1.17 -16.65
N PHE A 5 -20.34 -1.65 -17.82
CA PHE A 5 -20.51 -3.06 -18.16
C PHE A 5 -19.50 -3.86 -17.35
N GLY A 6 -19.98 -4.59 -16.36
CA GLY A 6 -19.21 -5.60 -15.65
C GLY A 6 -18.93 -6.77 -16.59
N SER A 7 -17.66 -7.00 -16.93
CA SER A 7 -17.27 -8.32 -17.39
C SER A 7 -17.10 -9.21 -16.15
N LYS A 8 -18.12 -10.02 -15.90
CA LYS A 8 -18.03 -11.22 -15.06
C LYS A 8 -16.86 -12.06 -15.57
N THR A 9 -15.78 -12.14 -14.81
CA THR A 9 -14.92 -13.33 -14.82
C THR A 9 -15.08 -14.05 -13.48
N THR A 10 -16.33 -14.40 -13.16
CA THR A 10 -16.72 -15.12 -11.93
C THR A 10 -16.41 -16.62 -11.97
N ALA A 11 -15.37 -17.06 -12.68
CA ALA A 11 -15.10 -18.49 -12.86
C ALA A 11 -13.75 -18.97 -12.31
N ILE A 12 -12.79 -18.08 -12.06
CA ILE A 12 -11.46 -18.48 -11.58
C ILE A 12 -11.34 -18.07 -10.11
N PRO A 13 -11.27 -19.04 -9.17
CA PRO A 13 -11.01 -18.73 -7.77
C PRO A 13 -9.68 -18.00 -7.59
N GLY A 14 -9.63 -17.11 -6.60
CA GLY A 14 -8.37 -16.47 -6.20
C GLY A 14 -7.39 -17.49 -5.62
N ARG A 15 -6.14 -17.07 -5.48
CA ARG A 15 -5.07 -17.90 -4.93
C ARG A 15 -4.22 -17.13 -3.95
N VAL A 16 -3.73 -17.87 -2.96
CA VAL A 16 -2.73 -17.40 -2.00
C VAL A 16 -1.56 -18.35 -2.04
N ALA A 17 -0.42 -17.86 -2.52
CA ALA A 17 0.83 -18.62 -2.53
C ALA A 17 1.60 -18.42 -1.22
N LYS A 18 2.11 -19.51 -0.63
CA LYS A 18 3.07 -19.47 0.48
C LYS A 18 4.48 -19.62 -0.08
N VAL A 19 5.30 -18.61 0.16
CA VAL A 19 6.68 -18.56 -0.33
C VAL A 19 7.62 -18.52 0.87
N ALA A 20 8.51 -19.50 0.97
CA ALA A 20 9.64 -19.43 1.88
C ALA A 20 10.60 -18.34 1.43
N LEU A 21 11.03 -17.52 2.36
CA LEU A 21 11.94 -16.39 2.13
C LEU A 21 13.37 -16.83 1.78
N GLY A 22 13.73 -18.09 2.10
CA GLY A 22 15.06 -18.66 1.91
C GLY A 22 16.09 -18.10 2.90
N ALA A 23 16.86 -18.98 3.55
CA ALA A 23 17.92 -18.55 4.46
C ALA A 23 19.14 -18.02 3.70
N GLY A 24 19.74 -16.92 4.17
CA GLY A 24 20.93 -16.32 3.56
C GLY A 24 20.73 -16.06 2.06
N ASN A 25 21.71 -16.45 1.24
CA ASN A 25 21.66 -16.29 -0.22
C ASN A 25 20.85 -17.36 -0.96
N ASN A 26 20.09 -18.21 -0.26
CA ASN A 26 19.20 -19.14 -0.93
C ASN A 26 18.02 -18.39 -1.58
N PRO A 27 17.63 -18.74 -2.81
CA PRO A 27 16.48 -18.14 -3.47
C PRO A 27 15.19 -18.45 -2.69
N PRO A 28 14.14 -17.63 -2.85
CA PRO A 28 12.84 -17.95 -2.30
C PRO A 28 12.28 -19.20 -2.98
N ALA A 29 11.46 -19.96 -2.27
CA ALA A 29 10.86 -21.19 -2.79
C ALA A 29 9.35 -21.17 -2.56
N ARG A 30 8.57 -21.54 -3.58
CA ARG A 30 7.13 -21.78 -3.42
C ARG A 30 6.97 -23.06 -2.62
N VAL A 31 6.44 -22.96 -1.40
CA VAL A 31 6.27 -24.10 -0.50
C VAL A 31 4.90 -24.71 -0.65
N ASP A 32 3.89 -23.87 -0.81
CA ASP A 32 2.51 -24.31 -0.88
C ASP A 32 1.64 -23.24 -1.56
N GLY A 33 0.39 -23.57 -1.86
CA GLY A 33 -0.59 -22.57 -2.28
C GLY A 33 -2.02 -23.05 -2.11
N ILE A 34 -2.88 -22.11 -1.80
CA ILE A 34 -4.29 -22.32 -1.55
C ILE A 34 -5.08 -21.84 -2.76
N VAL A 35 -5.94 -22.72 -3.28
CA VAL A 35 -7.06 -22.32 -4.14
C VAL A 35 -8.20 -21.87 -3.25
N LEU A 36 -8.65 -20.64 -3.41
CA LEU A 36 -9.77 -20.12 -2.63
C LEU A 36 -11.09 -20.72 -3.13
N ASN A 37 -12.17 -20.52 -2.36
CA ASN A 37 -13.47 -21.04 -2.78
C ASN A 37 -14.01 -20.28 -4.01
N ASN A 38 -15.01 -20.86 -4.68
CA ASN A 38 -15.67 -20.15 -5.79
C ASN A 38 -16.24 -18.81 -5.31
N GLY A 39 -16.04 -17.76 -6.11
CA GLY A 39 -16.36 -16.39 -5.70
C GLY A 39 -15.48 -15.86 -4.57
N GLU A 40 -14.25 -16.37 -4.38
CA GLU A 40 -13.19 -15.75 -3.56
C GLU A 40 -12.02 -15.35 -4.47
N ASN A 41 -12.30 -14.48 -5.43
CA ASN A 41 -11.37 -13.93 -6.42
C ASN A 41 -11.09 -12.43 -6.18
N GLU A 42 -10.19 -11.83 -6.97
CA GLU A 42 -9.91 -10.37 -6.97
C GLU A 42 -9.36 -9.87 -5.64
N ILE A 43 -8.30 -10.50 -5.15
CA ILE A 43 -7.61 -10.08 -3.93
C ILE A 43 -6.88 -8.76 -4.21
N ALA A 44 -7.29 -7.69 -3.53
CA ALA A 44 -6.79 -6.34 -3.80
C ALA A 44 -5.94 -5.78 -2.66
N VAL A 45 -6.20 -6.22 -1.43
CA VAL A 45 -5.56 -5.73 -0.21
C VAL A 45 -5.38 -6.87 0.79
N ALA A 46 -4.34 -6.78 1.61
CA ALA A 46 -4.07 -7.75 2.66
C ALA A 46 -3.56 -7.06 3.92
N VAL A 47 -3.86 -7.65 5.08
CA VAL A 47 -3.24 -7.35 6.37
C VAL A 47 -2.83 -8.64 7.05
N ILE A 48 -1.87 -8.58 7.98
CA ILE A 48 -1.29 -9.74 8.64
C ILE A 48 -1.25 -9.55 10.15
N ASP A 49 -1.61 -10.60 10.87
CA ASP A 49 -1.31 -10.78 12.29
C ASP A 49 -0.28 -11.92 12.41
N PRO A 50 1.02 -11.60 12.34
CA PRO A 50 2.07 -12.62 12.31
C PRO A 50 2.17 -13.33 13.66
N CYS A 51 1.90 -12.64 14.77
CA CYS A 51 1.90 -13.22 16.11
C CYS A 51 0.83 -14.32 16.22
N ALA A 52 -0.39 -14.06 15.74
CA ALA A 52 -1.45 -15.06 15.70
C ALA A 52 -1.26 -16.10 14.59
N GLY A 53 -0.41 -15.83 13.59
CA GLY A 53 -0.17 -16.72 12.45
C GLY A 53 -1.31 -16.70 11.42
N TYR A 54 -1.94 -15.53 11.20
CA TYR A 54 -3.04 -15.36 10.23
C TYR A 54 -2.86 -14.15 9.31
N ALA A 55 -3.32 -14.27 8.07
CA ALA A 55 -3.49 -13.14 7.15
C ALA A 55 -4.94 -13.02 6.67
N TYR A 56 -5.32 -11.79 6.33
CA TYR A 56 -6.67 -11.41 5.97
C TYR A 56 -6.65 -10.68 4.63
N PHE A 57 -7.37 -11.22 3.65
CA PHE A 57 -7.38 -10.74 2.27
C PHE A 57 -8.74 -10.16 1.90
N GLY A 58 -8.74 -8.90 1.47
CA GLY A 58 -9.92 -8.18 1.02
C GLY A 58 -10.10 -8.22 -0.51
N ARG A 59 -11.36 -8.26 -0.96
CA ARG A 59 -11.72 -8.36 -2.38
C ARG A 59 -12.18 -7.06 -3.02
N ASP A 60 -11.80 -6.83 -4.29
CA ASP A 60 -12.31 -5.73 -5.13
C ASP A 60 -13.52 -6.16 -5.99
N ILE A 61 -14.64 -6.55 -5.37
CA ILE A 61 -15.82 -7.05 -6.11
C ILE A 61 -17.15 -6.45 -5.65
N SER A 62 -18.13 -6.47 -6.56
CA SER A 62 -19.54 -6.08 -6.38
C SER A 62 -20.48 -7.31 -6.39
N PRO A 63 -21.66 -7.28 -5.74
CA PRO A 63 -22.24 -6.18 -4.96
C PRO A 63 -21.84 -6.16 -3.47
N ALA A 64 -21.10 -7.18 -3.00
CA ALA A 64 -20.66 -7.31 -1.61
C ALA A 64 -19.21 -7.83 -1.57
N GLY A 65 -18.37 -7.17 -0.78
CA GLY A 65 -17.00 -7.58 -0.54
C GLY A 65 -16.91 -8.86 0.29
N LYS A 66 -15.68 -9.37 0.42
CA LYS A 66 -15.38 -10.51 1.31
C LYS A 66 -14.02 -10.30 1.94
N VAL A 67 -13.88 -10.77 3.18
CA VAL A 67 -12.59 -10.90 3.86
C VAL A 67 -12.31 -12.37 4.09
N ILE A 68 -11.21 -12.85 3.52
CA ILE A 68 -10.78 -14.25 3.62
C ILE A 68 -9.66 -14.36 4.64
N LYS A 69 -9.81 -15.26 5.61
CA LYS A 69 -8.80 -15.58 6.62
C LYS A 69 -8.00 -16.81 6.20
N ILE A 70 -6.68 -16.65 6.21
CA ILE A 70 -5.71 -17.68 5.86
C ILE A 70 -4.84 -17.96 7.08
N ALA A 71 -4.76 -19.21 7.49
CA ALA A 71 -3.75 -19.67 8.44
C ALA A 71 -2.41 -19.75 7.71
N LEU A 72 -1.37 -19.18 8.31
CA LEU A 72 -0.08 -18.97 7.66
C LEU A 72 0.80 -20.23 7.64
N GLY A 73 0.45 -21.27 8.38
CA GLY A 73 1.33 -22.40 8.62
C GLY A 73 2.51 -22.02 9.51
N SER A 74 2.29 -21.08 10.43
CA SER A 74 3.20 -20.61 11.47
C SER A 74 2.46 -20.62 12.82
N SER A 75 3.15 -20.44 13.94
CA SER A 75 2.52 -20.41 15.28
C SER A 75 1.67 -21.66 15.60
N GLY A 76 2.08 -22.84 15.11
CA GLY A 76 1.41 -24.12 15.39
C GLY A 76 0.16 -24.41 14.55
N ASN A 77 -0.22 -23.54 13.59
CA ASN A 77 -1.29 -23.81 12.65
C ASN A 77 -0.78 -24.41 11.32
N THR A 78 -1.67 -25.03 10.55
CA THR A 78 -1.38 -25.55 9.20
C THR A 78 -1.75 -24.50 8.16
N PHE A 79 -0.90 -24.32 7.13
CA PHE A 79 -1.20 -23.40 6.04
C PHE A 79 -2.50 -23.84 5.35
N SER A 80 -3.55 -23.04 5.50
CA SER A 80 -4.89 -23.45 5.06
C SER A 80 -5.82 -22.24 4.94
N ARG A 81 -6.83 -22.40 4.08
CA ARG A 81 -7.97 -21.48 4.02
C ARG A 81 -8.86 -21.75 5.22
N VAL A 82 -8.92 -20.83 6.17
CA VAL A 82 -9.70 -21.01 7.41
C VAL A 82 -11.17 -20.77 7.11
N ALA A 83 -11.50 -19.53 6.78
CA ALA A 83 -12.88 -19.04 6.72
C ALA A 83 -12.95 -17.75 5.90
N SER A 84 -14.15 -17.29 5.62
CA SER A 84 -14.36 -15.94 5.10
C SER A 84 -15.66 -15.36 5.62
N THR A 85 -15.72 -14.04 5.71
CA THR A 85 -16.94 -13.29 5.98
C THR A 85 -17.34 -12.53 4.74
N THR A 86 -18.60 -12.68 4.33
CA THR A 86 -19.23 -11.80 3.34
C THR A 86 -19.60 -10.50 4.02
N LEU A 87 -19.39 -9.39 3.34
CA LEU A 87 -19.75 -8.06 3.80
C LEU A 87 -21.19 -7.73 3.38
N ASP A 88 -21.77 -6.66 3.91
CA ASP A 88 -23.13 -6.27 3.55
C ASP A 88 -23.18 -5.79 2.08
N ILE A 89 -24.36 -5.82 1.46
CA ILE A 89 -24.55 -5.27 0.11
C ILE A 89 -24.08 -3.81 0.11
N SER A 90 -23.37 -3.41 -0.94
CA SER A 90 -22.70 -2.11 -1.14
C SER A 90 -21.41 -1.89 -0.34
N GLU A 91 -20.98 -2.85 0.49
CA GLU A 91 -19.63 -2.87 1.09
C GLU A 91 -18.66 -3.60 0.18
N GLU A 92 -18.42 -2.99 -0.97
CA GLU A 92 -17.70 -3.57 -2.10
C GLU A 92 -16.38 -2.84 -2.34
N LYS A 93 -15.55 -3.43 -3.21
CA LYS A 93 -14.33 -2.78 -3.73
C LYS A 93 -13.32 -2.37 -2.65
N LEU A 94 -12.84 -3.33 -1.85
CA LEU A 94 -11.86 -3.04 -0.78
C LEU A 94 -10.51 -2.64 -1.39
N VAL A 95 -10.00 -1.44 -1.06
CA VAL A 95 -8.80 -0.87 -1.71
C VAL A 95 -7.72 -0.37 -0.75
N SER A 96 -8.06 -0.14 0.52
CA SER A 96 -7.12 0.16 1.60
C SER A 96 -7.49 -0.66 2.83
N ALA A 97 -6.50 -0.97 3.66
CA ALA A 97 -6.73 -1.68 4.91
C ALA A 97 -5.67 -1.32 5.95
N VAL A 98 -6.09 -1.36 7.21
CA VAL A 98 -5.23 -1.24 8.40
C VAL A 98 -5.66 -2.28 9.43
N ILE A 99 -4.74 -2.65 10.34
CA ILE A 99 -4.96 -3.70 11.33
C ILE A 99 -4.57 -3.22 12.73
N ASP A 100 -5.41 -3.55 13.69
CA ASP A 100 -5.13 -3.50 15.12
C ASP A 100 -5.11 -4.96 15.62
N SER A 101 -3.93 -5.59 15.50
CA SER A 101 -3.76 -7.00 15.88
C SER A 101 -3.90 -7.20 17.39
N ALA A 102 -3.52 -6.22 18.20
CA ALA A 102 -3.65 -6.27 19.65
C ALA A 102 -5.12 -6.31 20.09
N ALA A 103 -5.98 -5.53 19.45
CA ALA A 103 -7.42 -5.58 19.70
C ALA A 103 -8.15 -6.68 18.92
N GLY A 104 -7.50 -7.29 17.91
CA GLY A 104 -8.08 -8.36 17.12
C GLY A 104 -9.06 -7.87 16.04
N TYR A 105 -8.79 -6.70 15.43
CA TYR A 105 -9.63 -6.11 14.38
C TYR A 105 -8.84 -5.65 13.15
N ALA A 106 -9.46 -5.74 11.98
CA ALA A 106 -9.01 -5.09 10.76
C ALA A 106 -10.09 -4.14 10.22
N TYR A 107 -9.63 -3.09 9.53
CA TYR A 107 -10.46 -2.02 9.00
C TYR A 107 -10.19 -1.86 7.51
N PHE A 108 -11.23 -1.92 6.69
CA PHE A 108 -11.12 -1.88 5.24
C PHE A 108 -11.84 -0.67 4.67
N GLY A 109 -11.16 0.10 3.82
CA GLY A 109 -11.72 1.22 3.08
C GLY A 109 -12.19 0.81 1.69
N THR A 110 -13.33 1.34 1.25
CA THR A 110 -13.95 1.00 -0.04
C THR A 110 -13.70 2.02 -1.15
N TYR A 111 -13.67 1.53 -2.39
CA TYR A 111 -13.74 2.34 -3.60
C TYR A 111 -15.20 2.55 -4.03
N THR A 112 -15.97 3.23 -3.19
CA THR A 112 -17.40 3.52 -3.40
C THR A 112 -17.71 5.00 -3.23
N THR A 113 -18.92 5.39 -3.61
CA THR A 113 -19.48 6.74 -3.48
C THR A 113 -20.85 6.65 -2.78
N PRO A 114 -20.99 7.08 -1.51
CA PRO A 114 -19.91 7.43 -0.57
C PRO A 114 -18.98 6.27 -0.22
N GLY A 115 -17.78 6.59 0.27
CA GLY A 115 -16.85 5.62 0.84
C GLY A 115 -17.38 4.99 2.13
N LYS A 116 -16.86 3.81 2.49
CA LYS A 116 -17.19 3.10 3.72
C LYS A 116 -15.92 2.59 4.40
N VAL A 117 -15.94 2.58 5.74
CA VAL A 117 -14.93 1.87 6.55
C VAL A 117 -15.61 0.72 7.27
N ILE A 118 -15.18 -0.50 6.95
CA ILE A 118 -15.75 -1.74 7.49
C ILE A 118 -14.80 -2.30 8.53
N LYS A 119 -15.32 -2.60 9.72
CA LYS A 119 -14.60 -3.27 10.79
C LYS A 119 -14.90 -4.77 10.77
N VAL A 120 -13.84 -5.56 10.78
CA VAL A 120 -13.89 -7.02 10.81
C VAL A 120 -13.13 -7.52 12.02
N ALA A 121 -13.79 -8.33 12.86
CA ALA A 121 -13.12 -9.09 13.90
C ALA A 121 -12.30 -10.21 13.26
N LEU A 122 -11.04 -10.31 13.67
CA LEU A 122 -10.09 -11.27 13.12
C LEU A 122 -10.43 -12.72 13.48
N GLY A 123 -11.10 -12.90 14.62
CA GLY A 123 -11.39 -14.20 15.21
C GLY A 123 -10.14 -14.90 15.77
N GLY A 124 -10.22 -15.48 16.96
CA GLY A 124 -9.11 -16.23 17.54
C GLY A 124 -8.90 -17.59 16.88
N GLY A 125 -7.65 -18.00 16.66
CA GLY A 125 -7.35 -19.31 16.09
C GLY A 125 -8.07 -19.55 14.75
N ASN A 126 -8.68 -20.72 14.57
CA ASN A 126 -9.41 -21.06 13.33
C ASN A 126 -10.87 -20.58 13.30
N THR A 127 -11.29 -19.67 14.20
CA THR A 127 -12.65 -19.12 14.12
C THR A 127 -12.81 -18.23 12.89
N THR A 128 -14.01 -18.29 12.29
CA THR A 128 -14.42 -17.43 11.18
C THR A 128 -14.28 -15.96 11.56
N PRO A 129 -13.65 -15.12 10.71
CA PRO A 129 -13.69 -13.68 10.92
C PRO A 129 -15.15 -13.21 10.84
N THR A 130 -15.53 -12.19 11.57
CA THR A 130 -16.91 -11.68 11.55
C THR A 130 -16.93 -10.20 11.25
N ARG A 131 -17.87 -9.78 10.39
CA ARG A 131 -18.17 -8.37 10.21
C ARG A 131 -18.76 -7.82 11.52
N VAL A 132 -18.11 -6.81 12.08
CA VAL A 132 -18.60 -6.12 13.30
C VAL A 132 -19.60 -5.03 12.92
N GLY A 133 -19.29 -4.29 11.86
CA GLY A 133 -20.13 -3.21 11.35
C GLY A 133 -19.32 -2.28 10.46
N ALA A 134 -19.95 -1.21 9.99
CA ALA A 134 -19.30 -0.22 9.15
C ALA A 134 -19.83 1.17 9.41
N VAL A 135 -19.05 2.16 9.00
CA VAL A 135 -19.50 3.54 8.84
C VAL A 135 -19.56 3.88 7.36
N THR A 136 -20.71 4.39 6.91
CA THR A 136 -20.83 5.06 5.62
C THR A 136 -20.42 6.51 5.81
N LEU A 137 -19.53 6.99 4.96
CA LEU A 137 -19.01 8.35 5.04
C LEU A 137 -19.96 9.37 4.39
N ASN A 138 -19.64 10.64 4.58
CA ASN A 138 -20.49 11.72 4.08
C ASN A 138 -20.35 11.88 2.55
N ALA A 139 -21.28 12.60 1.93
CA ALA A 139 -21.19 12.92 0.50
C ALA A 139 -19.85 13.57 0.14
N GLY A 140 -19.22 13.10 -0.93
CA GLY A 140 -17.90 13.53 -1.40
C GLY A 140 -16.72 12.92 -0.65
N GLU A 141 -16.95 12.12 0.40
CA GLU A 141 -15.92 11.29 1.05
C GLU A 141 -15.84 9.93 0.37
N ASP A 142 -15.42 9.95 -0.89
CA ASP A 142 -15.47 8.79 -1.77
C ASP A 142 -14.11 8.12 -1.89
N SER A 143 -14.10 6.84 -2.25
CA SER A 143 -12.90 6.15 -2.74
C SER A 143 -11.68 6.21 -1.82
N LEU A 144 -11.69 5.42 -0.74
CA LEU A 144 -10.68 5.45 0.33
C LEU A 144 -9.38 4.74 -0.05
N TRP A 145 -8.49 5.45 -0.74
CA TRP A 145 -7.36 4.87 -1.47
C TRP A 145 -6.10 4.63 -0.64
N SER A 146 -5.89 5.47 0.37
CA SER A 146 -4.77 5.39 1.32
C SER A 146 -5.30 5.35 2.74
N ALA A 147 -4.58 4.69 3.64
CA ALA A 147 -4.96 4.58 5.04
C ALA A 147 -3.73 4.49 5.94
N VAL A 148 -3.83 5.09 7.12
CA VAL A 148 -2.87 4.98 8.23
C VAL A 148 -3.63 4.78 9.53
N ILE A 149 -2.99 4.18 10.52
CA ILE A 149 -3.62 3.82 11.80
C ILE A 149 -2.72 4.22 12.98
N ASP A 150 -3.36 4.73 14.03
CA ASP A 150 -2.81 4.76 15.38
C ASP A 150 -3.73 3.91 16.26
N ALA A 151 -3.39 2.62 16.35
CA ALA A 151 -4.18 1.63 17.08
C ALA A 151 -4.21 1.95 18.57
N ASN A 152 -3.10 2.47 19.12
CA ASN A 152 -3.01 2.86 20.53
C ASN A 152 -3.95 4.02 20.86
N ALA A 153 -4.06 5.00 19.97
CA ALA A 153 -5.03 6.09 20.12
C ALA A 153 -6.47 5.67 19.79
N GLY A 154 -6.67 4.54 19.11
CA GLY A 154 -7.99 4.05 18.71
C GLY A 154 -8.58 4.73 17.48
N TYR A 155 -7.73 5.21 16.56
CA TYR A 155 -8.16 5.91 15.34
C TYR A 155 -7.42 5.46 14.09
N ALA A 156 -8.09 5.59 12.94
CA ALA A 156 -7.50 5.48 11.62
C ALA A 156 -7.88 6.67 10.74
N TRP A 157 -7.02 7.01 9.78
CA TRP A 157 -7.22 8.10 8.83
C TRP A 157 -7.18 7.56 7.41
N PHE A 158 -8.19 7.92 6.61
CA PHE A 158 -8.35 7.47 5.24
C PHE A 158 -8.28 8.66 4.28
N GLY A 159 -7.41 8.55 3.28
CA GLY A 159 -7.28 9.53 2.20
C GLY A 159 -8.18 9.17 1.02
N THR A 160 -8.90 10.15 0.49
CA THR A 160 -9.82 9.96 -0.64
C THR A 160 -9.17 10.13 -2.01
N TYR A 161 -9.72 9.41 -2.98
CA TYR A 161 -9.44 9.59 -4.39
C TYR A 161 -10.45 10.57 -5.02
N THR A 162 -10.41 11.83 -4.60
CA THR A 162 -11.37 12.87 -5.00
C THR A 162 -10.68 14.20 -5.31
N THR A 163 -11.45 15.16 -5.83
CA THR A 163 -11.04 16.54 -6.11
C THR A 163 -11.98 17.55 -5.43
N PRO A 164 -11.55 18.29 -4.40
CA PRO A 164 -10.31 18.12 -3.65
C PRO A 164 -10.19 16.76 -2.94
N GLY A 165 -8.96 16.38 -2.58
CA GLY A 165 -8.71 15.29 -1.66
C GLY A 165 -9.25 15.58 -0.26
N ARG A 166 -9.52 14.53 0.50
CA ARG A 166 -10.01 14.60 1.88
C ARG A 166 -9.30 13.58 2.75
N VAL A 167 -9.08 13.93 4.02
CA VAL A 167 -8.61 12.99 5.05
C VAL A 167 -9.69 12.84 6.10
N ILE A 168 -10.22 11.62 6.22
CA ILE A 168 -11.31 11.28 7.12
C ILE A 168 -10.75 10.52 8.31
N LYS A 169 -11.02 11.02 9.52
CA LYS A 169 -10.71 10.33 10.77
C LYS A 169 -11.88 9.46 11.21
N VAL A 170 -11.56 8.21 11.52
CA VAL A 170 -12.52 7.21 11.96
C VAL A 170 -12.05 6.65 13.30
N ALA A 171 -12.94 6.66 14.29
CA ALA A 171 -12.74 5.95 15.54
C ALA A 171 -12.92 4.45 15.28
N LEU A 172 -11.99 3.65 15.79
CA LEU A 172 -11.95 2.20 15.57
C LEU A 172 -13.11 1.45 16.25
N GLY A 173 -13.72 2.06 17.26
CA GLY A 173 -14.78 1.46 18.07
C GLY A 173 -14.25 0.38 19.02
N ALA A 174 -14.61 0.44 20.30
CA ALA A 174 -14.21 -0.58 21.27
C ALA A 174 -15.03 -1.87 21.12
N GLY A 175 -14.38 -3.03 21.21
CA GLY A 175 -15.05 -4.33 21.20
C GLY A 175 -15.97 -4.52 19.98
N SER A 176 -17.23 -4.86 20.22
CA SER A 176 -18.25 -5.07 19.19
C SER A 176 -18.87 -3.77 18.63
N ASN A 177 -18.45 -2.59 19.10
CA ASN A 177 -18.97 -1.34 18.55
C ASN A 177 -18.48 -1.14 17.11
N PRO A 178 -19.36 -0.71 16.19
CA PRO A 178 -18.97 -0.36 14.84
C PRO A 178 -18.00 0.83 14.85
N PRO A 179 -17.19 0.99 13.80
CA PRO A 179 -16.38 2.19 13.64
C PRO A 179 -17.30 3.40 13.48
N THR A 180 -16.85 4.58 13.91
CA THR A 180 -17.62 5.82 13.76
C THR A 180 -16.78 6.91 13.12
N ARG A 181 -17.40 7.70 12.24
CA ARG A 181 -16.75 8.86 11.63
C ARG A 181 -16.61 9.95 12.68
N VAL A 182 -15.38 10.39 12.94
CA VAL A 182 -15.09 11.48 13.88
C VAL A 182 -15.21 12.83 13.17
N GLY A 183 -14.61 12.93 11.99
CA GLY A 183 -14.52 14.18 11.25
C GLY A 183 -13.65 14.03 10.03
N ALA A 184 -13.52 15.10 9.26
CA ALA A 184 -12.66 15.13 8.09
C ALA A 184 -12.10 16.53 7.87
N VAL A 185 -10.99 16.59 7.14
CA VAL A 185 -10.50 17.81 6.51
C VAL A 185 -10.62 17.69 5.00
N THR A 186 -11.17 18.72 4.36
CA THR A 186 -11.06 18.89 2.91
C THR A 186 -9.78 19.65 2.62
N LEU A 187 -8.99 19.15 1.69
CA LEU A 187 -7.71 19.74 1.33
C LEU A 187 -7.89 20.91 0.35
N ASP A 188 -6.81 21.65 0.13
CA ASP A 188 -6.85 22.83 -0.74
C ASP A 188 -6.99 22.41 -2.22
N PRO A 189 -7.48 23.28 -3.12
CA PRO A 189 -7.52 23.00 -4.55
C PRO A 189 -6.16 22.54 -5.10
N GLY A 190 -6.17 21.47 -5.91
CA GLY A 190 -4.95 20.86 -6.45
C GLY A 190 -4.25 19.89 -5.49
N GLU A 191 -4.80 19.66 -4.29
CA GLU A 191 -4.40 18.59 -3.38
C GLU A 191 -5.34 17.39 -3.52
N ASP A 192 -5.31 16.81 -4.72
CA ASP A 192 -6.26 15.79 -5.16
C ASP A 192 -5.66 14.38 -5.04
N TYR A 193 -6.54 13.38 -5.03
CA TYR A 193 -6.17 11.97 -5.25
C TYR A 193 -5.07 11.43 -4.31
N LEU A 194 -5.40 11.24 -3.02
CA LEU A 194 -4.44 10.85 -1.98
C LEU A 194 -4.01 9.39 -2.10
N ALA A 195 -2.85 9.16 -2.72
CA ALA A 195 -2.46 7.83 -3.20
C ALA A 195 -1.62 7.01 -2.25
N CYS A 196 -0.81 7.71 -1.44
CA CYS A 196 0.04 7.13 -0.44
C CYS A 196 -0.01 7.98 0.83
N ALA A 197 0.29 7.36 1.96
CA ALA A 197 0.26 8.01 3.25
C ALA A 197 1.35 7.42 4.15
N ALA A 198 1.93 8.25 5.00
CA ALA A 198 2.80 7.85 6.09
C ALA A 198 2.39 8.58 7.36
N ILE A 199 2.60 7.96 8.52
CA ILE A 199 2.14 8.48 9.82
C ILE A 199 3.32 8.61 10.78
N ASP A 200 3.35 9.74 11.48
CA ASP A 200 4.11 9.95 12.70
C ASP A 200 3.09 10.14 13.84
N SER A 201 2.66 9.02 14.41
CA SER A 201 1.65 9.02 15.48
C SER A 201 2.18 9.64 16.76
N GLY A 202 3.49 9.54 17.02
CA GLY A 202 4.15 10.15 18.17
C GLY A 202 4.08 11.67 18.14
N ALA A 203 4.30 12.27 16.96
CA ALA A 203 4.15 13.72 16.77
C ALA A 203 2.69 14.15 16.52
N GLY A 204 1.79 13.21 16.19
CA GLY A 204 0.38 13.51 15.93
C GLY A 204 0.11 14.02 14.51
N TYR A 205 0.88 13.58 13.52
CA TYR A 205 0.76 14.00 12.12
C TYR A 205 0.75 12.83 11.13
N ALA A 206 0.10 13.04 9.98
CA ALA A 206 0.21 12.18 8.81
C ALA A 206 0.50 13.00 7.55
N TYR A 207 1.14 12.34 6.58
CA TYR A 207 1.67 12.95 5.37
C TYR A 207 1.11 12.20 4.16
N PHE A 208 0.40 12.92 3.29
CA PHE A 208 -0.29 12.33 2.14
C PHE A 208 0.31 12.83 0.84
N GLY A 209 0.67 11.91 -0.05
CA GLY A 209 1.13 12.21 -1.40
C GLY A 209 -0.03 12.33 -2.39
N THR A 210 -0.01 13.36 -3.23
CA THR A 210 -1.06 13.62 -4.23
C THR A 210 -0.68 13.08 -5.61
N LEU A 211 -1.64 12.47 -6.30
CA LEU A 211 -1.49 12.10 -7.72
C LEU A 211 -1.85 13.27 -8.63
N THR A 212 -1.07 14.33 -8.54
CA THR A 212 -1.29 15.58 -9.28
C THR A 212 -0.04 16.05 -10.01
N ILE A 213 -0.22 17.05 -10.88
CA ILE A 213 0.84 17.79 -11.58
C ILE A 213 0.58 19.28 -11.31
N PRO A 214 1.42 19.97 -10.51
CA PRO A 214 2.56 19.44 -9.76
C PRO A 214 2.14 18.44 -8.66
N GLY A 215 3.05 17.54 -8.28
CA GLY A 215 2.88 16.68 -7.11
C GLY A 215 2.96 17.50 -5.82
N LYS A 216 2.27 17.05 -4.76
CA LYS A 216 2.29 17.68 -3.43
C LYS A 216 2.40 16.63 -2.33
N VAL A 217 2.97 17.06 -1.21
CA VAL A 217 2.92 16.32 0.06
C VAL A 217 2.20 17.19 1.08
N VAL A 218 1.06 16.70 1.56
CA VAL A 218 0.18 17.43 2.47
C VAL A 218 0.32 16.88 3.87
N LYS A 219 0.63 17.75 4.83
CA LYS A 219 0.69 17.42 6.26
C LYS A 219 -0.65 17.69 6.91
N VAL A 220 -1.14 16.70 7.64
CA VAL A 220 -2.42 16.72 8.34
C VAL A 220 -2.17 16.42 9.80
N ALA A 221 -2.65 17.30 10.69
CA ALA A 221 -2.72 17.03 12.11
C ALA A 221 -3.82 16.00 12.35
N LEU A 222 -3.50 14.95 13.11
CA LEU A 222 -4.39 13.82 13.35
C LEU A 222 -5.64 14.21 14.17
N GLY A 223 -5.54 15.29 14.95
CA GLY A 223 -6.55 15.74 15.91
C GLY A 223 -6.53 14.89 17.18
N SER A 224 -6.56 15.50 18.35
CA SER A 224 -6.61 14.78 19.63
C SER A 224 -8.02 14.27 19.95
N GLY A 225 -8.13 13.05 20.46
CA GLY A 225 -9.42 12.46 20.86
C GLY A 225 -10.49 12.56 19.76
N SER A 226 -11.65 13.15 20.07
CA SER A 226 -12.75 13.35 19.13
C SER A 226 -12.61 14.57 18.21
N ASN A 227 -11.50 15.31 18.27
CA ASN A 227 -11.29 16.44 17.37
C ASN A 227 -11.08 15.93 15.93
N PRO A 228 -11.68 16.62 14.93
CA PRO A 228 -11.44 16.31 13.53
C PRO A 228 -9.97 16.54 13.17
N PRO A 229 -9.46 15.87 12.13
CA PRO A 229 -8.14 16.18 11.59
C PRO A 229 -8.16 17.59 11.00
N THR A 230 -7.01 18.27 10.98
CA THR A 230 -6.86 19.59 10.37
C THR A 230 -5.67 19.61 9.42
N ARG A 231 -5.79 20.37 8.34
CA ARG A 231 -4.70 20.56 7.39
C ARG A 231 -3.71 21.53 8.01
N VAL A 232 -2.44 21.13 8.08
CA VAL A 232 -1.35 21.97 8.59
C VAL A 232 -0.76 22.80 7.45
N GLY A 233 -0.55 22.16 6.30
CA GLY A 233 0.00 22.79 5.11
C GLY A 233 0.53 21.73 4.15
N ALA A 234 1.16 22.17 3.07
CA ALA A 234 1.72 21.28 2.07
C ALA A 234 3.00 21.85 1.47
N VAL A 235 3.83 20.96 0.94
CA VAL A 235 4.90 21.31 0.02
C VAL A 235 4.48 20.96 -1.40
N THR A 236 4.62 21.94 -2.31
CA THR A 236 4.48 21.69 -3.74
C THR A 236 5.83 21.26 -4.29
N LEU A 237 5.85 20.13 -4.99
CA LEU A 237 7.05 19.53 -5.53
C LEU A 237 7.44 20.18 -6.87
N LEU A 238 8.70 20.00 -7.27
CA LEU A 238 9.24 20.66 -8.44
C LEU A 238 8.82 19.96 -9.75
N SER A 239 9.04 20.61 -10.89
CA SER A 239 8.81 20.00 -12.21
C SER A 239 9.51 18.63 -12.31
N GLY A 240 8.78 17.61 -12.78
CA GLY A 240 9.23 16.22 -12.83
C GLY A 240 9.10 15.44 -11.51
N GLU A 241 8.70 16.07 -10.40
CA GLU A 241 8.33 15.42 -9.13
C GLU A 241 6.80 15.28 -9.02
N GLU A 242 6.23 14.63 -10.02
CA GLU A 242 4.80 14.55 -10.21
C GLU A 242 4.25 13.21 -9.69
N LEU A 243 2.92 13.13 -9.52
CA LEU A 243 2.24 11.87 -9.25
C LEU A 243 2.85 11.07 -8.09
N VAL A 244 2.80 11.61 -6.88
CA VAL A 244 3.38 10.98 -5.70
C VAL A 244 2.64 9.66 -5.41
N SER A 245 3.34 8.54 -5.49
CA SER A 245 2.72 7.20 -5.62
C SER A 245 3.12 6.21 -4.54
N SER A 246 4.25 6.41 -3.86
CA SER A 246 4.69 5.62 -2.71
C SER A 246 5.36 6.50 -1.67
N ALA A 247 5.32 6.07 -0.41
CA ALA A 247 5.88 6.81 0.71
C ALA A 247 6.47 5.86 1.76
N VAL A 248 7.57 6.29 2.37
CA VAL A 248 8.13 5.74 3.61
C VAL A 248 8.56 6.90 4.51
N ILE A 249 8.60 6.67 5.83
CA ILE A 249 8.89 7.70 6.82
C ILE A 249 9.94 7.21 7.80
N ASP A 250 10.80 8.13 8.23
CA ASP A 250 11.71 8.01 9.36
C ASP A 250 11.37 9.13 10.36
N PRO A 251 10.41 8.89 11.27
CA PRO A 251 9.97 9.90 12.22
C PRO A 251 11.08 10.34 13.18
N GLU A 252 11.98 9.41 13.55
CA GLU A 252 13.10 9.70 14.46
C GLU A 252 14.09 10.68 13.83
N ALA A 253 14.35 10.54 12.52
CA ALA A 253 15.16 11.50 11.79
C ALA A 253 14.38 12.77 11.37
N GLY A 254 13.04 12.76 11.44
CA GLY A 254 12.21 13.90 11.05
C GLY A 254 12.01 14.04 9.53
N TYR A 255 12.10 12.93 8.77
CA TYR A 255 11.98 12.95 7.30
C TYR A 255 11.02 11.89 6.75
N ALA A 256 10.43 12.18 5.59
CA ALA A 256 9.73 11.22 4.74
C ALA A 256 10.29 11.22 3.32
N TYR A 257 10.14 10.09 2.63
CA TYR A 257 10.68 9.84 1.31
C TYR A 257 9.56 9.38 0.38
N PHE A 258 9.37 10.12 -0.70
CA PHE A 258 8.24 9.96 -1.61
C PHE A 258 8.73 9.56 -3.00
N GLY A 259 8.19 8.44 -3.50
CA GLY A 259 8.44 7.97 -4.85
C GLY A 259 7.45 8.54 -5.85
N THR A 260 7.96 9.06 -6.97
CA THR A 260 7.13 9.67 -8.02
C THR A 260 6.77 8.67 -9.13
N ALA A 261 5.62 8.91 -9.76
CA ALA A 261 5.22 8.23 -10.98
C ALA A 261 5.36 9.15 -12.20
N THR A 262 5.48 8.55 -13.39
CA THR A 262 5.73 9.29 -14.63
C THR A 262 4.68 8.94 -15.68
N LEU A 263 4.20 9.94 -16.42
CA LEU A 263 3.29 9.76 -17.57
C LEU A 263 4.04 9.65 -18.90
N THR A 264 5.28 10.10 -18.90
CA THR A 264 6.24 10.00 -20.00
C THR A 264 7.35 9.04 -19.58
N ASN A 265 8.15 8.53 -20.53
CA ASN A 265 9.29 7.65 -20.27
C ASN A 265 10.46 8.33 -19.50
N ASN A 266 10.15 9.34 -18.68
CA ASN A 266 11.07 10.04 -17.82
C ASN A 266 11.46 9.17 -16.62
N PRO A 267 12.69 9.28 -16.09
CA PRO A 267 13.07 8.63 -14.85
C PRO A 267 12.19 9.06 -13.67
N GLY A 268 11.91 8.12 -12.77
CA GLY A 268 11.30 8.41 -11.48
C GLY A 268 12.23 9.22 -10.59
N ARG A 269 11.68 9.79 -9.52
CA ARG A 269 12.41 10.58 -8.54
C ARG A 269 12.02 10.13 -7.14
N VAL A 270 12.98 10.21 -6.22
CA VAL A 270 12.73 10.07 -4.78
C VAL A 270 12.94 11.42 -4.14
N VAL A 271 11.87 11.98 -3.57
CA VAL A 271 11.86 13.29 -2.94
C VAL A 271 11.92 13.12 -1.43
N LYS A 272 12.91 13.76 -0.79
CA LYS A 272 13.01 13.86 0.66
C LYS A 272 12.29 15.10 1.14
N VAL A 273 11.40 14.91 2.10
CA VAL A 273 10.58 15.94 2.71
C VAL A 273 10.86 15.95 4.21
N GLU A 274 11.20 17.10 4.74
CA GLU A 274 11.25 17.33 6.18
C GLU A 274 9.83 17.45 6.71
N LEU A 275 9.57 16.73 7.80
CA LEU A 275 8.23 16.57 8.36
C LEU A 275 7.67 17.88 8.96
N GLY A 276 8.55 18.82 9.33
CA GLY A 276 8.24 20.05 10.02
C GLY A 276 7.81 19.81 11.48
N THR A 277 8.26 20.67 12.39
CA THR A 277 7.89 20.58 13.82
C THR A 277 6.53 21.20 14.09
N GLY A 278 5.69 20.55 14.88
CA GLY A 278 4.38 21.11 15.26
C GLY A 278 3.54 21.49 14.03
N ASN A 279 2.96 22.68 14.05
CA ASN A 279 2.12 23.18 12.95
C ASN A 279 2.91 23.83 11.80
N ASN A 280 4.23 23.66 11.75
CA ASN A 280 4.99 24.08 10.57
C ASN A 280 4.65 23.16 9.39
N PRO A 281 4.45 23.72 8.18
CA PRO A 281 4.25 22.92 6.98
C PRO A 281 5.49 22.07 6.67
N PRO A 282 5.32 20.96 5.95
CA PRO A 282 6.45 20.17 5.49
C PRO A 282 7.26 20.98 4.48
N THR A 283 8.57 20.73 4.40
CA THR A 283 9.48 21.41 3.48
C THR A 283 10.22 20.38 2.63
N ARG A 284 10.46 20.71 1.36
CA ARG A 284 11.24 19.85 0.46
C ARG A 284 12.72 20.06 0.78
N VAL A 285 13.41 18.99 1.16
CA VAL A 285 14.86 19.01 1.37
C VAL A 285 15.59 18.90 0.04
N GLY A 286 15.19 17.92 -0.77
CA GLY A 286 15.90 17.57 -1.99
C GLY A 286 15.27 16.39 -2.68
N ALA A 287 15.81 16.03 -3.84
CA ALA A 287 15.40 14.82 -4.54
C ALA A 287 16.57 14.21 -5.30
N VAL A 288 16.49 12.91 -5.53
CA VAL A 288 17.34 12.21 -6.50
C VAL A 288 16.53 11.82 -7.71
N THR A 289 17.05 12.15 -8.88
CA THR A 289 16.55 11.62 -10.16
C THR A 289 17.20 10.27 -10.43
N LEU A 290 16.38 9.30 -10.78
CA LEU A 290 16.83 7.94 -11.06
C LEU A 290 17.38 7.81 -12.48
N ASN A 291 17.92 6.63 -12.81
CA ASN A 291 18.47 6.39 -14.15
C ASN A 291 17.35 6.16 -15.18
N SER A 292 17.69 6.30 -16.46
CA SER A 292 16.77 5.94 -17.55
C SER A 292 16.27 4.49 -17.40
N GLY A 293 14.96 4.30 -17.56
CA GLY A 293 14.28 3.02 -17.34
C GLY A 293 13.84 2.77 -15.89
N GLU A 294 14.30 3.53 -14.90
CA GLU A 294 13.86 3.41 -13.50
C GLU A 294 12.68 4.36 -13.24
N GLN A 295 11.47 3.93 -13.62
CA GLN A 295 10.28 4.79 -13.68
C GLN A 295 9.18 4.29 -12.75
N SER A 296 8.24 5.17 -12.41
CA SER A 296 7.01 4.80 -11.68
C SER A 296 7.22 3.99 -10.41
N LEU A 297 7.58 4.67 -9.32
CA LEU A 297 7.94 4.07 -8.05
C LEU A 297 6.71 3.66 -7.24
N VAL A 298 6.21 2.45 -7.49
CA VAL A 298 4.90 1.96 -6.99
C VAL A 298 4.95 1.25 -5.64
N SER A 299 6.14 0.92 -5.16
CA SER A 299 6.36 0.37 -3.82
C SER A 299 7.62 0.98 -3.21
N ALA A 300 7.60 1.13 -1.88
CA ALA A 300 8.69 1.69 -1.12
C ALA A 300 8.86 0.90 0.19
N LEU A 301 10.11 0.65 0.55
CA LEU A 301 10.54 0.00 1.78
C LEU A 301 11.66 0.83 2.40
N ILE A 302 11.78 0.85 3.73
CA ILE A 302 12.81 1.62 4.43
C ILE A 302 13.52 0.74 5.47
N ASP A 303 14.83 0.95 5.57
CA ASP A 303 15.67 0.51 6.67
C ASP A 303 16.33 1.75 7.28
N PRO A 304 15.65 2.43 8.22
CA PRO A 304 16.13 3.70 8.77
C PRO A 304 17.41 3.50 9.58
N ALA A 305 17.54 2.36 10.27
CA ALA A 305 18.74 2.00 11.03
C ALA A 305 19.98 1.88 10.13
N ALA A 306 19.81 1.37 8.91
CA ALA A 306 20.89 1.33 7.92
C ALA A 306 21.02 2.64 7.12
N GLY A 307 20.04 3.55 7.16
CA GLY A 307 20.05 4.80 6.40
C GLY A 307 19.70 4.65 4.92
N TYR A 308 18.86 3.66 4.56
CA TYR A 308 18.48 3.39 3.16
C TYR A 308 16.99 3.16 2.95
N ALA A 309 16.50 3.51 1.76
CA ALA A 309 15.20 3.13 1.23
C ALA A 309 15.33 2.38 -0.10
N TYR A 310 14.33 1.56 -0.42
CA TYR A 310 14.29 0.67 -1.57
C TYR A 310 12.98 0.85 -2.31
N PHE A 311 13.04 1.18 -3.61
CA PHE A 311 11.87 1.47 -4.42
C PHE A 311 11.72 0.47 -5.56
N GLY A 312 10.52 -0.10 -5.69
CA GLY A 312 10.16 -0.99 -6.79
C GLY A 312 9.50 -0.22 -7.95
N THR A 313 9.94 -0.49 -9.17
CA THR A 313 9.44 0.21 -10.37
C THR A 313 8.24 -0.48 -11.02
N TRP A 314 7.42 0.31 -11.70
CA TRP A 314 6.43 -0.16 -12.68
C TRP A 314 6.98 -0.08 -14.08
N THR A 315 7.89 -1.00 -14.39
CA THR A 315 8.58 -1.10 -15.68
C THR A 315 8.84 -2.56 -16.02
N ASN A 316 9.08 -2.85 -17.31
CA ASN A 316 9.52 -4.16 -17.79
C ASN A 316 10.86 -4.00 -18.56
N PRO A 317 12.00 -4.51 -18.03
CA PRO A 317 12.14 -5.25 -16.77
C PRO A 317 11.87 -4.37 -15.52
N GLY A 318 11.59 -5.01 -14.39
CA GLY A 318 11.46 -4.33 -13.10
C GLY A 318 12.82 -4.02 -12.49
N PHE A 319 12.90 -2.92 -11.74
CA PHE A 319 14.09 -2.50 -11.00
C PHE A 319 13.77 -2.38 -9.51
N VAL A 320 14.74 -2.72 -8.68
CA VAL A 320 14.77 -2.32 -7.27
C VAL A 320 15.90 -1.34 -7.09
N VAL A 321 15.55 -0.09 -6.78
CA VAL A 321 16.49 1.02 -6.65
C VAL A 321 16.73 1.30 -5.18
N LYS A 322 18.02 1.30 -4.77
CA LYS A 322 18.44 1.68 -3.42
C LYS A 322 18.83 3.14 -3.39
N VAL A 323 18.30 3.83 -2.40
CA VAL A 323 18.50 5.26 -2.16
C VAL A 323 19.02 5.46 -0.75
N ALA A 324 20.14 6.16 -0.60
CA ALA A 324 20.61 6.63 0.70
C ALA A 324 19.73 7.79 1.16
N LEU A 325 19.33 7.76 2.43
CA LEU A 325 18.38 8.71 3.00
C LEU A 325 18.93 10.14 3.12
N GLY A 326 20.27 10.29 3.14
CA GLY A 326 20.96 11.57 3.35
C GLY A 326 20.85 12.05 4.81
N ALA A 327 21.95 12.52 5.38
CA ALA A 327 21.97 12.99 6.77
C ALA A 327 21.42 14.42 6.88
N GLY A 328 20.57 14.69 7.86
CA GLY A 328 20.01 16.04 8.10
C GLY A 328 19.42 16.66 6.82
N SER A 329 19.89 17.85 6.46
CA SER A 329 19.47 18.58 5.25
C SER A 329 20.06 18.07 3.94
N ASP A 330 20.90 17.03 3.94
CA ASP A 330 21.45 16.49 2.70
C ASP A 330 20.35 15.84 1.86
N PRO A 331 20.36 16.05 0.54
CA PRO A 331 19.42 15.39 -0.36
C PRO A 331 19.65 13.86 -0.35
N PRO A 332 18.61 13.08 -0.67
CA PRO A 332 18.79 11.65 -0.87
C PRO A 332 19.70 11.42 -2.07
N THR A 333 20.44 10.30 -2.08
CA THR A 333 21.33 9.94 -3.20
C THR A 333 21.06 8.53 -3.68
N ARG A 334 21.17 8.30 -4.98
CA ARG A 334 20.98 6.98 -5.57
C ARG A 334 22.26 6.18 -5.33
N VAL A 335 22.15 5.07 -4.60
CA VAL A 335 23.28 4.16 -4.34
C VAL A 335 23.50 3.25 -5.54
N GLY A 336 22.41 2.71 -6.08
CA GLY A 336 22.45 1.73 -7.14
C GLY A 336 21.09 1.09 -7.36
N ALA A 337 21.00 0.20 -8.32
CA ALA A 337 19.80 -0.58 -8.56
C ALA A 337 20.17 -1.98 -9.02
N VAL A 338 19.21 -2.89 -8.88
CA VAL A 338 19.25 -4.19 -9.53
C VAL A 338 18.14 -4.30 -10.56
N THR A 339 18.51 -4.70 -11.77
CA THR A 339 17.57 -5.14 -12.81
C THR A 339 17.12 -6.56 -12.49
N LEU A 340 15.81 -6.78 -12.43
CA LEU A 340 15.25 -8.09 -12.13
C LEU A 340 15.16 -8.98 -13.37
N GLY A 341 14.92 -10.28 -13.15
CA GLY A 341 14.91 -11.28 -14.20
C GLY A 341 13.66 -11.20 -15.10
N PRO A 342 13.63 -11.97 -16.20
CA PRO A 342 12.45 -12.04 -17.08
C PRO A 342 11.16 -12.36 -16.31
N GLY A 343 10.12 -11.56 -16.51
CA GLY A 343 8.83 -11.71 -15.82
C GLY A 343 8.74 -11.09 -14.42
N GLU A 344 9.84 -10.55 -13.90
CA GLU A 344 9.90 -9.85 -12.60
C GLU A 344 9.76 -8.33 -12.84
N TYR A 345 8.55 -7.90 -13.18
CA TYR A 345 8.24 -6.52 -13.51
C TYR A 345 6.97 -6.04 -12.82
N ASN A 346 6.72 -4.73 -12.82
CA ASN A 346 5.59 -4.09 -12.14
C ASN A 346 5.50 -4.44 -10.65
N LEU A 347 6.45 -3.93 -9.88
CA LEU A 347 6.75 -4.36 -8.50
C LEU A 347 5.82 -3.71 -7.47
N LYS A 348 4.53 -4.03 -7.56
CA LYS A 348 3.47 -3.44 -6.73
C LYS A 348 3.50 -3.90 -5.27
N ALA A 349 3.82 -5.17 -5.05
CA ALA A 349 3.79 -5.76 -3.72
C ALA A 349 5.22 -5.98 -3.23
N ALA A 350 5.52 -5.53 -2.00
CA ALA A 350 6.86 -5.59 -1.46
C ALA A 350 6.84 -5.86 0.05
N GLY A 351 7.90 -6.47 0.56
CA GLY A 351 8.16 -6.65 1.99
C GLY A 351 9.65 -6.65 2.27
N ILE A 352 10.05 -6.21 3.46
CA ILE A 352 11.45 -6.13 3.88
C ILE A 352 11.67 -6.96 5.15
N ASP A 353 12.80 -7.66 5.19
CA ASP A 353 13.40 -8.27 6.37
C ASP A 353 14.77 -7.63 6.57
N THR A 354 14.80 -6.52 7.31
CA THR A 354 16.03 -5.76 7.56
C THR A 354 17.03 -6.55 8.41
N ARG A 355 16.54 -7.42 9.30
CA ARG A 355 17.39 -8.29 10.13
C ARG A 355 18.15 -9.31 9.28
N ALA A 356 17.47 -9.92 8.32
CA ALA A 356 18.13 -10.85 7.40
C ALA A 356 18.86 -10.13 6.25
N GLY A 357 18.59 -8.85 6.01
CA GLY A 357 19.21 -8.06 4.96
C GLY A 357 18.62 -8.32 3.57
N PHE A 358 17.32 -8.62 3.49
CA PHE A 358 16.62 -8.92 2.23
C PHE A 358 15.32 -8.14 2.06
N ALA A 359 14.97 -7.87 0.81
CA ALA A 359 13.65 -7.43 0.39
C ALA A 359 13.05 -8.39 -0.66
N TYR A 360 11.72 -8.44 -0.69
CA TYR A 360 10.95 -9.36 -1.51
C TYR A 360 9.94 -8.57 -2.33
N PHE A 361 9.93 -8.79 -3.63
CA PHE A 361 9.06 -8.04 -4.55
C PHE A 361 8.25 -9.00 -5.41
N GLY A 362 6.92 -8.82 -5.40
CA GLY A 362 5.98 -9.55 -6.22
C GLY A 362 5.73 -8.87 -7.56
N SER A 363 5.78 -9.62 -8.66
CA SER A 363 5.50 -9.11 -10.00
C SER A 363 4.01 -9.05 -10.30
N TYR A 364 3.59 -7.95 -10.91
CA TYR A 364 2.24 -7.79 -11.41
C TYR A 364 2.19 -8.08 -12.92
N THR A 365 1.85 -9.32 -13.25
CA THR A 365 1.86 -9.85 -14.63
C THR A 365 0.48 -10.32 -15.06
N VAL A 366 0.04 -9.98 -16.29
CA VAL A 366 -1.29 -10.36 -16.80
C VAL A 366 -1.29 -11.71 -17.51
N ALA A 367 -0.30 -11.96 -18.37
CA ALA A 367 -0.28 -13.09 -19.30
C ALA A 367 0.65 -14.24 -18.89
N ILE A 368 1.42 -14.07 -17.82
CA ILE A 368 2.40 -15.05 -17.33
C ILE A 368 2.25 -15.22 -15.81
N PRO A 369 2.68 -16.37 -15.24
CA PRO A 369 2.70 -16.54 -13.79
C PRO A 369 3.38 -15.38 -13.07
N GLY A 370 2.89 -15.06 -11.87
CA GLY A 370 3.53 -14.11 -10.99
C GLY A 370 4.89 -14.63 -10.53
N ARG A 371 5.76 -13.72 -10.13
CA ARG A 371 7.09 -14.04 -9.63
C ARG A 371 7.37 -13.29 -8.35
N VAL A 372 8.15 -13.91 -7.48
CA VAL A 372 8.65 -13.25 -6.28
C VAL A 372 10.17 -13.19 -6.39
N ALA A 373 10.70 -11.98 -6.53
CA ALA A 373 12.12 -11.72 -6.53
C ALA A 373 12.61 -11.49 -5.10
N LYS A 374 13.75 -12.09 -4.75
CA LYS A 374 14.49 -11.82 -3.52
C LYS A 374 15.71 -10.98 -3.85
N VAL A 375 15.85 -9.87 -3.16
CA VAL A 375 16.88 -8.87 -3.35
C VAL A 375 17.65 -8.70 -2.05
N ALA A 376 18.97 -8.87 -2.09
CA ALA A 376 19.85 -8.49 -1.00
C ALA A 376 19.92 -6.97 -0.94
N LEU A 377 19.79 -6.41 0.25
CA LEU A 377 19.77 -4.96 0.48
C LEU A 377 21.13 -4.30 0.15
N GLY A 378 22.21 -5.07 0.18
CA GLY A 378 23.58 -4.59 -0.02
C GLY A 378 24.12 -3.85 1.20
N ALA A 379 25.32 -4.17 1.65
CA ALA A 379 25.92 -3.51 2.81
C ALA A 379 26.41 -2.09 2.45
N GLY A 380 26.08 -1.10 3.29
CA GLY A 380 26.50 0.29 3.08
C GLY A 380 26.14 0.80 1.68
N ASN A 381 27.08 1.46 1.01
CA ASN A 381 26.88 2.03 -0.33
C ASN A 381 27.02 1.01 -1.48
N ASN A 382 26.97 -0.29 -1.19
CA ASN A 382 26.87 -1.28 -2.25
C ASN A 382 25.45 -1.29 -2.82
N PRO A 383 25.31 -1.37 -4.17
CA PRO A 383 24.02 -1.58 -4.81
C PRO A 383 23.32 -2.84 -4.28
N PRO A 384 21.98 -2.87 -4.33
CA PRO A 384 21.24 -4.09 -4.06
C PRO A 384 21.58 -5.13 -5.14
N THR A 385 21.48 -6.42 -4.79
CA THR A 385 21.73 -7.51 -5.75
C THR A 385 20.60 -8.52 -5.74
N ARG A 386 20.32 -9.11 -6.91
CA ARG A 386 19.29 -10.13 -7.04
C ARG A 386 19.87 -11.45 -6.54
N VAL A 387 19.31 -11.97 -5.46
CA VAL A 387 19.70 -13.28 -4.91
C VAL A 387 19.08 -14.38 -5.76
N GLY A 388 17.83 -14.20 -6.15
CA GLY A 388 17.08 -15.19 -6.89
C GLY A 388 15.61 -14.80 -6.99
N GLY A 389 14.82 -15.69 -7.56
CA GLY A 389 13.38 -15.49 -7.63
C GLY A 389 12.68 -16.81 -7.90
N ILE A 390 11.39 -16.83 -7.63
CA ILE A 390 10.53 -18.00 -7.86
C ILE A 390 9.42 -17.64 -8.83
N VAL A 391 9.12 -18.57 -9.72
CA VAL A 391 7.93 -18.52 -10.59
C VAL A 391 6.80 -19.20 -9.84
N LEU A 392 5.68 -18.50 -9.67
CA LEU A 392 4.47 -19.05 -9.09
C LEU A 392 3.74 -19.93 -10.11
N ASN A 393 2.67 -20.60 -9.71
CA ASN A 393 1.89 -21.40 -10.64
C ASN A 393 1.17 -20.51 -11.68
N ASN A 394 0.77 -21.10 -12.83
CA ASN A 394 0.18 -20.37 -13.98
C ASN A 394 -1.02 -19.47 -13.62
N ASP A 395 -1.71 -19.76 -12.53
CA ASP A 395 -2.87 -19.04 -12.01
C ASP A 395 -2.59 -18.26 -10.72
N GLU A 396 -1.32 -18.00 -10.43
CA GLU A 396 -0.83 -17.15 -9.34
C GLU A 396 -0.12 -15.92 -9.93
N ASN A 397 -0.78 -15.23 -10.87
CA ASN A 397 -0.30 -14.00 -11.48
C ASN A 397 -0.90 -12.73 -10.84
N LYS A 398 -0.58 -11.54 -11.37
CA LYS A 398 -1.07 -10.23 -10.86
C LYS A 398 -0.94 -10.10 -9.32
N ILE A 399 0.28 -10.24 -8.80
CA ILE A 399 0.52 -10.11 -7.36
C ILE A 399 0.23 -8.67 -6.94
N ALA A 400 -0.88 -8.47 -6.24
CA ALA A 400 -1.39 -7.13 -5.90
C ALA A 400 -1.29 -6.78 -4.42
N ALA A 401 -1.28 -7.81 -3.58
CA ALA A 401 -1.12 -7.69 -2.15
C ALA A 401 -0.05 -8.69 -1.69
N ALA A 402 0.80 -8.24 -0.78
CA ALA A 402 1.77 -9.09 -0.11
C ALA A 402 1.74 -8.78 1.38
N VAL A 403 1.95 -9.81 2.17
CA VAL A 403 2.31 -9.68 3.57
C VAL A 403 3.51 -10.58 3.83
N ILE A 404 4.41 -10.15 4.72
CA ILE A 404 5.61 -10.88 5.08
C ILE A 404 5.59 -11.17 6.58
N ASP A 405 5.97 -12.38 6.95
CA ASP A 405 6.25 -12.82 8.31
C ASP A 405 7.74 -13.23 8.37
N PRO A 406 8.64 -12.25 8.57
CA PRO A 406 10.08 -12.52 8.64
C PRO A 406 10.44 -13.49 9.76
N CYS A 407 9.74 -13.43 10.89
CA CYS A 407 9.95 -14.29 12.04
C CYS A 407 9.68 -15.76 11.72
N ALA A 408 8.63 -16.05 10.94
CA ALA A 408 8.36 -17.39 10.46
C ALA A 408 9.11 -17.75 9.16
N GLY A 409 9.77 -16.79 8.51
CA GLY A 409 10.52 -17.01 7.28
C GLY A 409 9.64 -17.16 6.03
N TYR A 410 8.46 -16.54 6.00
CA TYR A 410 7.49 -16.66 4.89
C TYR A 410 6.97 -15.32 4.37
N ALA A 411 6.57 -15.31 3.10
CA ALA A 411 5.73 -14.28 2.50
C ALA A 411 4.50 -14.90 1.83
N TYR A 412 3.42 -14.12 1.79
CA TYR A 412 2.11 -14.54 1.30
C TYR A 412 1.60 -13.53 0.29
N PHE A 413 1.25 -14.03 -0.90
CA PHE A 413 0.94 -13.19 -2.05
C PHE A 413 -0.48 -13.46 -2.54
N GLY A 414 -1.27 -12.39 -2.64
CA GLY A 414 -2.64 -12.41 -3.14
C GLY A 414 -2.72 -12.01 -4.60
N ARG A 415 -3.46 -12.81 -5.38
CA ARG A 415 -3.76 -12.56 -6.80
C ARG A 415 -4.95 -11.63 -7.00
N ASP A 416 -4.74 -10.56 -7.76
CA ASP A 416 -5.79 -9.70 -8.30
C ASP A 416 -6.27 -10.22 -9.65
N ILE A 417 -7.59 -10.25 -9.90
CA ILE A 417 -8.13 -10.54 -11.24
C ILE A 417 -9.06 -9.44 -11.75
N SER A 418 -9.05 -8.27 -11.10
CA SER A 418 -9.91 -7.15 -11.46
C SER A 418 -9.66 -6.69 -12.90
N PRO A 419 -10.70 -6.25 -13.64
CA PRO A 419 -10.56 -5.80 -15.03
C PRO A 419 -9.84 -4.45 -15.18
N LYS A 420 -9.65 -3.71 -14.09
CA LYS A 420 -9.09 -2.34 -14.09
C LYS A 420 -8.00 -2.22 -13.03
N GLU A 421 -6.76 -2.23 -13.49
CA GLU A 421 -5.54 -2.18 -12.68
C GLU A 421 -5.48 -0.91 -11.82
N LYS A 422 -4.91 -1.01 -10.61
CA LYS A 422 -4.65 0.15 -9.73
C LYS A 422 -3.80 1.23 -10.43
N LEU A 423 -2.80 0.84 -11.22
CA LEU A 423 -2.02 1.77 -12.02
C LEU A 423 -2.81 2.28 -13.24
N SER A 424 -3.55 1.42 -13.96
CA SER A 424 -4.47 1.93 -14.99
C SER A 424 -5.51 2.90 -14.43
N ARG A 425 -5.94 2.78 -13.17
CA ARG A 425 -6.74 3.79 -12.45
C ARG A 425 -5.91 5.04 -12.12
N LEU A 426 -4.65 4.87 -11.73
CA LEU A 426 -3.64 5.92 -11.50
C LEU A 426 -3.35 6.77 -12.76
N LEU A 427 -3.20 6.15 -13.95
CA LEU A 427 -2.99 6.84 -15.23
C LEU A 427 -4.30 7.24 -15.94
N SER A 428 -5.40 6.49 -15.76
CA SER A 428 -6.68 6.82 -16.41
C SER A 428 -7.43 7.97 -15.75
N ALA A 429 -7.20 8.23 -14.46
CA ALA A 429 -7.73 9.42 -13.79
C ALA A 429 -7.13 10.72 -14.37
N VAL A 430 -5.85 10.69 -14.74
CA VAL A 430 -5.17 11.83 -15.40
C VAL A 430 -5.68 12.07 -16.82
N THR A 431 -6.17 11.03 -17.52
CA THR A 431 -6.68 11.15 -18.90
C THR A 431 -8.19 11.36 -19.01
N LYS A 432 -8.99 11.03 -17.98
CA LYS A 432 -10.46 11.21 -17.96
C LYS A 432 -10.94 12.57 -17.46
N HIS A 433 -10.09 13.31 -16.78
CA HIS A 433 -10.30 14.70 -16.44
C HIS A 433 -9.13 15.48 -17.05
N PRO A 434 -9.31 16.14 -18.21
CA PRO A 434 -8.24 16.98 -18.73
C PRO A 434 -7.90 17.99 -17.65
N LEU A 435 -6.69 17.87 -17.10
CA LEU A 435 -6.10 18.86 -16.19
C LEU A 435 -6.17 20.19 -16.96
N SER A 436 -7.05 21.10 -16.55
CA SER A 436 -7.11 22.41 -17.15
C SER A 436 -5.81 23.11 -16.79
N VAL A 437 -4.87 23.14 -17.74
CA VAL A 437 -3.76 24.08 -17.72
C VAL A 437 -4.41 25.44 -17.93
N SER A 438 -4.67 26.18 -16.84
CA SER A 438 -4.88 27.61 -16.98
C SER A 438 -3.52 28.21 -17.31
N GLU A 439 -3.28 28.48 -18.59
CA GLU A 439 -2.23 29.40 -18.99
C GLU A 439 -2.52 30.76 -18.33
N GLN A 440 -1.63 31.19 -17.44
CA GLN A 440 -1.40 32.59 -17.12
C GLN A 440 0.09 32.84 -17.04
#